data_AF-A0A7K3L2J3-F1
#
_entry.id   AF-A0A7K3L2J3-F1
#
_cell.length_a   1.000
_cell.length_b   1.000
_cell.length_c   1.000
_cell.angle_alpha   90.00
_cell.angle_beta   90.00
_cell.angle_gamma   90.00
#
_symmetry.space_group_name_H-M   'P 1'
#
loop_
_entity.id
_entity.type
_entity.pdbx_description
1 polymer ?
#
loop_
_entity_poly.entity_id
_entity_poly.type
_entity_poly.pdbx_seq_one_letter_code
_entity_poly.pdbx_strand_id
1 'polypeptide(L)'
;MVARRKSAGRGFVGVFAAVACASLFVAGCFGFGIASAGGAGADAAGFGLGGTSDAVILQVNDSPAEVAAPAIQEERAIEATAQRDVSQGYQEIAAEEEAARIAAEQERIAKEKACIQQVADAKSAYLAKYGSLPVSNVDFSIGREAFVAEWTVRINDYLEGFPLAGHGETFAIAAWENGVDPRWSPAISNTESTRGSVCFSPHNAWGWGQSAWPNWDTAIRAHVKGLADVYGYTISYANAMKYCPPNYDNWYRDTLNEMAKI
;
A
#
# COMPACT_ATOMS: atom_id res chain seq x y z
N MET A 1 51.91 -0.52 -55.93
CA MET A 1 51.92 -1.65 -54.98
C MET A 1 51.17 -1.25 -53.73
N VAL A 2 49.92 -1.71 -53.59
CA VAL A 2 49.03 -1.39 -52.46
C VAL A 2 49.04 -2.58 -51.50
N ALA A 3 49.62 -2.42 -50.32
CA ALA A 3 49.65 -3.46 -49.29
C ALA A 3 48.44 -3.31 -48.35
N ARG A 4 47.47 -4.21 -48.54
CA ARG A 4 46.21 -4.31 -47.79
C ARG A 4 46.49 -5.01 -46.44
N ARG A 5 46.46 -4.28 -45.32
CA ARG A 5 46.53 -4.88 -43.97
C ARG A 5 45.16 -5.47 -43.60
N LYS A 6 45.15 -6.78 -43.31
CA LYS A 6 44.01 -7.52 -42.74
C LYS A 6 43.94 -7.24 -41.23
N SER A 7 42.79 -6.78 -40.76
CA SER A 7 42.44 -6.72 -39.34
C SER A 7 41.67 -7.99 -38.97
N ALA A 8 42.20 -8.76 -38.02
CA ALA A 8 41.55 -9.94 -37.45
C ALA A 8 40.75 -9.50 -36.21
N GLY A 9 39.41 -9.55 -36.30
CA GLY A 9 38.53 -9.35 -35.16
C GLY A 9 38.47 -10.62 -34.30
N ARG A 10 38.84 -10.49 -33.01
CA ARG A 10 38.64 -11.52 -31.99
C ARG A 10 37.22 -11.38 -31.44
N GLY A 11 36.57 -12.53 -31.30
CA GLY A 11 35.15 -12.66 -30.99
C GLY A 11 34.76 -12.18 -29.60
N PHE A 12 33.50 -11.75 -29.51
CA PHE A 12 32.77 -11.55 -28.27
C PHE A 12 31.61 -12.55 -28.28
N VAL A 13 31.68 -13.56 -27.42
CA VAL A 13 30.60 -14.53 -27.20
C VAL A 13 29.64 -13.89 -26.21
N GLY A 14 28.47 -13.47 -26.70
CA GLY A 14 27.37 -13.00 -25.86
C GLY A 14 26.59 -14.19 -25.28
N VAL A 15 26.56 -14.29 -23.95
CA VAL A 15 25.64 -15.18 -23.23
C VAL A 15 24.33 -14.43 -23.05
N PHE A 16 23.30 -14.84 -23.80
CA PHE A 16 21.92 -14.39 -23.59
C PHE A 16 21.27 -15.28 -22.52
N ALA A 17 21.05 -14.71 -21.33
CA ALA A 17 20.21 -15.32 -20.31
C ALA A 17 18.74 -14.98 -20.64
N ALA A 18 17.97 -15.99 -21.04
CA ALA A 18 16.53 -15.90 -21.25
C ALA A 18 15.80 -15.97 -19.91
N VAL A 19 15.09 -14.90 -19.55
CA VAL A 19 14.15 -14.87 -18.42
C VAL A 19 12.78 -15.27 -18.96
N ALA A 20 12.35 -16.49 -18.65
CA ALA A 20 11.02 -16.98 -18.98
C ALA A 20 10.02 -16.49 -17.91
N CYS A 21 9.11 -15.60 -18.31
CA CYS A 21 7.94 -15.20 -17.53
C CYS A 21 6.95 -16.37 -17.44
N ALA A 22 6.75 -16.90 -16.23
CA ALA A 22 5.65 -17.81 -15.93
C ALA A 22 4.51 -17.02 -15.27
N SER A 23 3.46 -16.75 -16.04
CA SER A 23 2.21 -16.14 -15.58
C SER A 23 1.40 -17.19 -14.82
N LEU A 24 1.20 -16.99 -13.51
CA LEU A 24 0.22 -17.77 -12.74
C LEU A 24 -1.07 -16.95 -12.60
N PHE A 25 -2.14 -17.49 -13.19
CA PHE A 25 -3.50 -17.03 -13.04
C PHE A 25 -3.99 -17.29 -11.61
N VAL A 26 -4.38 -16.24 -10.88
CA VAL A 26 -5.18 -16.36 -9.66
C VAL A 26 -6.65 -16.27 -10.04
N ALA A 27 -7.33 -17.42 -9.97
CA ALA A 27 -8.78 -17.52 -10.04
C ALA A 27 -9.36 -17.15 -8.66
N GLY A 28 -10.09 -16.05 -8.59
CA GLY A 28 -10.84 -15.63 -7.41
C GLY A 28 -12.14 -16.40 -7.27
N CYS A 29 -12.42 -16.90 -6.07
CA CYS A 29 -13.71 -17.46 -5.69
C CYS A 29 -13.97 -17.23 -4.19
N PHE A 30 -14.99 -16.40 -3.97
CA PHE A 30 -15.95 -16.36 -2.85
C PHE A 30 -15.51 -15.88 -1.46
N GLY A 31 -16.04 -14.70 -1.12
CA GLY A 31 -16.15 -14.22 0.24
C GLY A 31 -17.20 -14.98 1.04
N PHE A 32 -16.92 -15.13 2.34
CA PHE A 32 -17.90 -15.40 3.36
C PHE A 32 -17.85 -14.27 4.37
N GLY A 33 -18.92 -13.48 4.44
CA GLY A 33 -19.14 -12.51 5.48
C GLY A 33 -19.49 -13.23 6.79
N ILE A 34 -18.78 -12.88 7.86
CA ILE A 34 -19.16 -13.24 9.22
C ILE A 34 -20.06 -12.12 9.79
N ALA A 35 -21.34 -12.41 9.94
CA ALA A 35 -22.25 -11.55 10.69
C ALA A 35 -22.37 -12.11 12.12
N SER A 36 -21.89 -11.31 13.07
CA SER A 36 -22.05 -11.50 14.51
C SER A 36 -23.51 -11.28 14.92
N ALA A 37 -24.10 -12.25 15.61
CA ALA A 37 -25.39 -12.09 16.28
C ALA A 37 -25.19 -12.29 17.80
N GLY A 38 -25.46 -11.22 18.55
CA GLY A 38 -25.41 -11.19 20.00
C GLY A 38 -26.50 -12.04 20.66
N GLY A 39 -26.22 -12.48 21.88
CA GLY A 39 -27.14 -13.22 22.74
C GLY A 39 -27.92 -12.35 23.73
N ALA A 40 -29.05 -12.90 24.18
CA ALA A 40 -29.70 -12.78 25.49
C ALA A 40 -31.04 -13.55 25.38
N GLY A 41 -31.50 -14.39 26.32
CA GLY A 41 -31.04 -14.79 27.63
C GLY A 41 -32.03 -15.82 28.23
N ALA A 42 -31.60 -16.45 29.33
CA ALA A 42 -32.36 -17.18 30.37
C ALA A 42 -33.26 -18.36 29.90
N ASP A 43 -33.25 -19.56 30.51
CA ASP A 43 -33.40 -19.85 31.93
C ASP A 43 -32.67 -21.14 32.35
N ALA A 44 -32.14 -21.12 33.58
CA ALA A 44 -31.54 -22.26 34.26
C ALA A 44 -32.36 -22.59 35.53
N ALA A 45 -32.83 -23.83 35.65
CA ALA A 45 -33.12 -24.55 36.91
C ALA A 45 -33.72 -25.93 36.54
N GLY A 46 -33.34 -27.07 37.10
CA GLY A 46 -32.39 -27.36 38.15
C GLY A 46 -32.16 -28.88 38.21
N PHE A 47 -30.95 -29.27 38.59
CA PHE A 47 -30.61 -30.66 38.92
C PHE A 47 -30.44 -30.74 40.44
N GLY A 48 -31.44 -31.32 41.11
CA GLY A 48 -31.41 -31.61 42.54
C GLY A 48 -30.86 -33.01 42.79
N LEU A 49 -29.66 -33.08 43.37
CA LEU A 49 -29.13 -34.28 44.03
C LEU A 49 -29.66 -34.29 45.46
N GLY A 50 -30.50 -35.27 45.79
CA GLY A 50 -30.92 -35.58 47.15
C GLY A 50 -30.83 -37.09 47.36
N GLY A 51 -29.81 -37.52 48.12
CA GLY A 51 -29.64 -38.91 48.49
C GLY A 51 -30.47 -39.26 49.73
N THR A 52 -30.97 -40.49 49.79
CA THR A 52 -31.15 -41.28 51.01
C THR A 52 -31.27 -42.76 50.64
N SER A 53 -30.60 -43.57 51.45
CA SER A 53 -30.55 -45.03 51.48
C SER A 53 -31.92 -45.71 51.53
N ASP A 54 -32.10 -46.84 50.85
CA ASP A 54 -32.50 -48.09 51.50
C ASP A 54 -32.39 -49.30 50.57
N ALA A 55 -32.08 -50.44 51.18
CA ALA A 55 -31.84 -51.74 50.54
C ALA A 55 -33.13 -52.40 50.00
N VAL A 56 -32.99 -53.33 49.05
CA VAL A 56 -33.52 -54.73 49.13
C VAL A 56 -33.41 -55.46 47.77
N ILE A 57 -32.60 -56.53 47.81
CA ILE A 57 -32.73 -57.88 47.22
C ILE A 57 -32.65 -58.13 45.69
N LEU A 58 -31.63 -58.97 45.38
CA LEU A 58 -31.42 -59.91 44.29
C LEU A 58 -32.60 -60.23 43.37
N GLN A 59 -32.31 -60.31 42.07
CA GLN A 59 -32.37 -61.60 41.37
C GLN A 59 -31.23 -61.72 40.35
N VAL A 60 -30.33 -62.67 40.62
CA VAL A 60 -29.46 -63.30 39.63
C VAL A 60 -30.35 -64.16 38.75
N ASN A 61 -30.26 -64.00 37.43
CA ASN A 61 -30.61 -65.08 36.52
C ASN A 61 -29.43 -65.28 35.57
N ASP A 62 -28.88 -66.47 35.67
CA ASP A 62 -27.67 -66.95 35.03
C ASP A 62 -28.09 -67.82 33.84
N SER A 63 -27.56 -67.56 32.64
CA SER A 63 -27.16 -68.58 31.65
C SER A 63 -26.92 -68.01 30.24
N PRO A 64 -26.08 -68.70 29.43
CA PRO A 64 -25.01 -68.05 28.69
C PRO A 64 -25.16 -68.16 27.17
N ALA A 65 -24.59 -67.20 26.44
CA ALA A 65 -24.25 -67.37 25.03
C ALA A 65 -23.16 -66.37 24.64
N GLU A 66 -21.92 -66.82 24.78
CA GLU A 66 -20.80 -66.63 23.86
C GLU A 66 -21.04 -65.71 22.65
N VAL A 67 -20.47 -64.49 22.67
CA VAL A 67 -19.90 -63.87 21.46
C VAL A 67 -18.87 -62.79 21.82
N ALA A 68 -17.64 -63.05 21.38
CA ALA A 68 -16.65 -62.10 20.87
C ALA A 68 -16.19 -60.93 21.77
N ALA A 69 -14.95 -61.03 22.26
CA ALA A 69 -14.07 -59.86 22.25
C ALA A 69 -13.87 -59.43 20.78
N PRO A 70 -14.15 -58.16 20.44
CA PRO A 70 -13.04 -57.21 20.37
C PRO A 70 -13.40 -55.77 20.80
N ALA A 71 -14.29 -55.56 21.77
CA ALA A 71 -14.69 -54.19 22.14
C ALA A 71 -13.58 -53.33 22.79
N ILE A 72 -12.52 -53.93 23.35
CA ILE A 72 -11.46 -53.21 24.09
C ILE A 72 -10.34 -52.68 23.16
N GLN A 73 -10.29 -53.09 21.88
CA GLN A 73 -9.29 -52.58 20.93
C GLN A 73 -9.74 -51.30 20.20
N GLU A 74 -11.04 -51.14 19.94
CA GLU A 74 -11.56 -49.95 19.24
C GLU A 74 -11.60 -48.71 20.14
N GLU A 75 -11.93 -48.84 21.43
CA GLU A 75 -11.98 -47.70 22.36
C GLU A 75 -10.58 -47.12 22.63
N ARG A 76 -9.54 -47.97 22.69
CA ARG A 76 -8.14 -47.53 22.76
C ARG A 76 -7.62 -46.94 21.45
N ALA A 77 -8.18 -47.32 20.31
CA ALA A 77 -7.83 -46.74 19.02
C ALA A 77 -8.44 -45.33 18.84
N ILE A 78 -9.61 -45.07 19.42
CA ILE A 78 -10.28 -43.77 19.39
C ILE A 78 -9.62 -42.77 20.36
N GLU A 79 -9.22 -43.19 21.56
CA GLU A 79 -8.40 -42.33 22.46
C GLU A 79 -7.00 -42.06 21.89
N ALA A 80 -6.37 -43.04 21.23
CA ALA A 80 -5.06 -42.88 20.60
C ALA A 80 -5.09 -41.99 19.32
N THR A 81 -6.26 -41.82 18.69
CA THR A 81 -6.43 -40.88 17.56
C THR A 81 -7.00 -39.52 17.98
N ALA A 82 -7.63 -39.42 19.15
CA ALA A 82 -8.08 -38.16 19.75
C ALA A 82 -6.93 -37.35 20.38
N GLN A 83 -5.85 -38.01 20.82
CA GLN A 83 -4.57 -37.37 21.14
C GLN A 83 -3.70 -37.12 19.90
N ARG A 84 -4.29 -36.81 18.73
CA ARG A 84 -3.52 -36.07 17.72
C ARG A 84 -3.13 -34.75 18.35
N ASP A 85 -1.82 -34.53 18.45
CA ASP A 85 -1.17 -33.38 19.04
C ASP A 85 -1.64 -32.07 18.40
N VAL A 86 -2.79 -31.56 18.84
CA VAL A 86 -3.37 -30.30 18.35
C VAL A 86 -2.43 -29.13 18.68
N SER A 87 -1.53 -29.30 19.67
CA SER A 87 -0.51 -28.31 20.03
C SER A 87 0.48 -28.05 18.90
N GLN A 88 0.78 -29.02 18.03
CA GLN A 88 1.62 -28.78 16.85
C GLN A 88 0.91 -27.91 15.81
N GLY A 89 -0.38 -28.16 15.54
CA GLY A 89 -1.16 -27.34 14.62
C GLY A 89 -1.31 -25.89 15.07
N TYR A 90 -1.46 -25.64 16.38
CA TYR A 90 -1.47 -24.27 16.93
C TYR A 90 -0.13 -23.54 16.79
N GLN A 91 0.99 -24.25 16.92
CA GLN A 91 2.33 -23.66 16.78
C GLN A 91 2.68 -23.32 15.33
N GLU A 92 2.28 -24.18 14.38
CA GLU A 92 2.46 -23.94 12.95
C GLU A 92 1.66 -22.72 12.49
N ILE A 93 0.39 -22.60 12.88
CA ILE A 93 -0.45 -21.44 12.54
C ILE A 93 0.13 -20.15 13.13
N ALA A 94 0.60 -20.18 14.38
CA ALA A 94 1.22 -19.01 15.02
C ALA A 94 2.55 -18.61 14.34
N ALA A 95 3.34 -19.59 13.90
CA ALA A 95 4.59 -19.33 13.18
C ALA A 95 4.34 -18.77 11.77
N GLU A 96 3.31 -19.25 11.07
CA GLU A 96 2.89 -18.73 9.77
C GLU A 96 2.38 -17.28 9.87
N GLU A 97 1.57 -16.96 10.88
CA GLU A 97 1.07 -15.60 11.10
C GLU A 97 2.22 -14.62 11.45
N GLU A 98 3.15 -15.05 12.30
CA GLU A 98 4.36 -14.27 12.61
C GLU A 98 5.21 -14.03 11.36
N ALA A 99 5.42 -15.06 10.55
CA ALA A 99 6.17 -14.96 9.30
C ALA A 99 5.47 -14.01 8.31
N ALA A 100 4.14 -14.06 8.22
CA ALA A 100 3.35 -13.15 7.38
C ALA A 100 3.48 -11.69 7.87
N ARG A 101 3.47 -11.46 9.18
CA ARG A 101 3.68 -10.12 9.75
C ARG A 101 5.08 -9.57 9.45
N ILE A 102 6.11 -10.39 9.65
CA ILE A 102 7.50 -10.01 9.33
C ILE A 102 7.66 -9.73 7.83
N ALA A 103 7.08 -10.57 6.97
CA ALA A 103 7.13 -10.37 5.52
C ALA A 103 6.44 -9.07 5.09
N ALA A 104 5.25 -8.78 5.63
CA ALA A 104 4.53 -7.55 5.35
C ALA A 104 5.32 -6.30 5.79
N GLU A 105 5.97 -6.36 6.96
CA GLU A 105 6.79 -5.26 7.47
C GLU A 105 8.07 -5.07 6.63
N GLN A 106 8.74 -6.16 6.24
CA GLN A 106 9.88 -6.09 5.34
C GLN A 106 9.51 -5.51 3.97
N GLU A 107 8.33 -5.85 3.44
CA GLU A 107 7.83 -5.29 2.20
C GLU A 107 7.53 -3.78 2.35
N ARG A 108 6.94 -3.35 3.47
CA ARG A 108 6.74 -1.92 3.77
C ARG A 108 8.07 -1.15 3.81
N ILE A 109 9.04 -1.65 4.57
CA ILE A 109 10.38 -1.06 4.68
C ILE A 109 11.07 -1.01 3.32
N ALA A 110 10.95 -2.06 2.50
CA ALA A 110 11.55 -2.11 1.17
C ALA A 110 10.91 -1.08 0.23
N LYS A 111 9.57 -0.95 0.23
CA LYS A 111 8.84 0.06 -0.55
C LYS A 111 9.22 1.48 -0.14
N GLU A 112 9.32 1.73 1.17
CA GLU A 112 9.73 3.02 1.71
C GLU A 112 11.16 3.39 1.31
N LYS A 113 12.11 2.46 1.45
CA LYS A 113 13.49 2.66 0.97
C LYS A 113 13.55 2.93 -0.53
N ALA A 114 12.77 2.20 -1.33
CA ALA A 114 12.72 2.42 -2.77
C ALA A 114 12.19 3.82 -3.13
N CYS A 115 11.15 4.29 -2.44
CA CYS A 115 10.62 5.63 -2.60
C CYS A 115 11.66 6.71 -2.24
N ILE A 116 12.32 6.57 -1.09
CA ILE A 116 13.38 7.51 -0.65
C ILE A 116 14.51 7.56 -1.67
N GLN A 117 14.92 6.41 -2.21
CA GLN A 117 15.95 6.34 -3.25
C GLN A 117 15.49 7.04 -4.54
N GLN A 118 14.26 6.77 -4.99
CA GLN A 118 13.67 7.44 -6.15
C GLN A 118 13.67 8.97 -5.99
N VAL A 119 13.31 9.48 -4.80
CA VAL A 119 13.32 10.92 -4.53
C VAL A 119 14.75 11.46 -4.53
N ALA A 120 15.69 10.76 -3.91
CA ALA A 120 17.09 11.14 -3.89
C ALA A 120 17.68 11.22 -5.32
N ASP A 121 17.33 10.26 -6.18
CA ASP A 121 17.72 10.24 -7.59
C ASP A 121 17.08 11.39 -8.36
N ALA A 122 15.77 11.62 -8.21
CA ALA A 122 15.07 12.73 -8.87
C ALA A 122 15.63 14.10 -8.45
N LYS A 123 15.90 14.29 -7.15
CA LYS A 123 16.49 15.51 -6.61
C LYS A 123 17.94 15.70 -7.05
N SER A 124 18.75 14.63 -7.07
CA SER A 124 20.13 14.72 -7.53
C SER A 124 20.21 15.05 -9.03
N ALA A 125 19.34 14.47 -9.85
CA ALA A 125 19.20 14.81 -11.27
C ALA A 125 18.77 16.28 -11.45
N TYR A 126 17.85 16.77 -10.63
CA TYR A 126 17.44 18.18 -10.63
C TYR A 126 18.63 19.10 -10.29
N LEU A 127 19.36 18.80 -9.22
CA LEU A 127 20.52 19.59 -8.78
C LEU A 127 21.67 19.55 -9.80
N ALA A 128 21.93 18.41 -10.42
CA ALA A 128 22.92 18.29 -11.48
C ALA A 128 22.57 19.17 -12.70
N LYS A 129 21.27 19.37 -12.98
CA LYS A 129 20.80 20.16 -14.12
C LYS A 129 20.70 21.65 -13.83
N TYR A 130 20.23 22.04 -12.64
CA TYR A 130 19.89 23.43 -12.32
C TYR A 130 20.75 24.06 -11.22
N GLY A 131 21.62 23.30 -10.55
CA GLY A 131 22.61 23.76 -9.58
C GLY A 131 22.07 24.08 -8.18
N SER A 132 20.81 24.48 -8.04
CA SER A 132 20.20 24.83 -6.74
C SER A 132 18.71 24.54 -6.70
N LEU A 133 18.16 24.28 -5.51
CA LEU A 133 16.72 24.15 -5.30
C LEU A 133 16.05 25.53 -5.30
N PRO A 134 14.84 25.64 -5.89
CA PRO A 134 14.13 26.92 -5.98
C PRO A 134 13.50 27.36 -4.64
N VAL A 135 13.25 26.40 -3.73
CA VAL A 135 12.73 26.58 -2.38
C VAL A 135 13.49 25.70 -1.39
N SER A 136 13.20 25.86 -0.09
CA SER A 136 13.80 25.05 0.98
C SER A 136 13.67 23.55 0.71
N ASN A 137 14.66 22.78 1.16
CA ASN A 137 14.65 21.35 0.93
C ASN A 137 13.47 20.65 1.66
N VAL A 138 12.89 19.65 1.01
CA VAL A 138 11.94 18.73 1.63
C VAL A 138 12.67 17.50 2.16
N ASP A 139 12.35 17.09 3.38
CA ASP A 139 12.92 15.91 3.99
C ASP A 139 12.00 14.70 3.80
N PHE A 140 12.44 13.75 2.97
CA PHE A 140 11.75 12.46 2.77
C PHE A 140 12.28 11.36 3.70
N SER A 141 13.35 11.63 4.46
CA SER A 141 13.98 10.62 5.34
C SER A 141 13.23 10.40 6.66
N ILE A 142 12.29 11.29 7.00
CA ILE A 142 11.39 11.17 8.16
C ILE A 142 10.41 10.01 8.06
N GLY A 143 10.32 9.39 6.89
CA GLY A 143 9.46 8.26 6.61
C GLY A 143 8.05 8.65 6.17
N ARG A 144 7.36 7.72 5.52
CA ARG A 144 6.10 7.98 4.79
C ARG A 144 5.03 8.57 5.69
N GLU A 145 4.81 7.97 6.86
CA GLU A 145 3.72 8.36 7.76
C GLU A 145 3.94 9.78 8.32
N ALA A 146 5.16 10.08 8.78
CA ALA A 146 5.52 11.41 9.27
C ALA A 146 5.47 12.47 8.15
N PHE A 147 5.97 12.12 6.96
CA PHE A 147 5.90 12.97 5.78
C PHE A 147 4.44 13.30 5.42
N VAL A 148 3.59 12.29 5.31
CA VAL A 148 2.18 12.50 4.96
C VAL A 148 1.50 13.34 6.03
N ALA A 149 1.74 13.08 7.31
CA ALA A 149 1.16 13.87 8.40
C ALA A 149 1.57 15.35 8.36
N GLU A 150 2.87 15.65 8.20
CA GLU A 150 3.37 17.02 8.12
C GLU A 150 2.75 17.77 6.94
N TRP A 151 2.86 17.19 5.73
CA TRP A 151 2.44 17.87 4.51
C TRP A 151 0.92 17.95 4.38
N THR A 152 0.17 17.02 4.97
CA THR A 152 -1.30 17.10 5.02
C THR A 152 -1.74 18.39 5.71
N VAL A 153 -1.16 18.70 6.87
CA VAL A 153 -1.53 19.91 7.63
C VAL A 153 -1.17 21.16 6.83
N ARG A 154 0.08 21.27 6.38
CA ARG A 154 0.57 22.45 5.64
C ARG A 154 -0.23 22.72 4.36
N ILE A 155 -0.57 21.66 3.62
CA ILE A 155 -1.35 21.78 2.39
C ILE A 155 -2.81 22.09 2.70
N ASN A 156 -3.41 21.49 3.73
CA ASN A 156 -4.79 21.80 4.12
C ASN A 156 -4.94 23.26 4.56
N ASP A 157 -4.00 23.77 5.36
CA ASP A 157 -3.98 25.18 5.77
C ASP A 157 -3.91 26.11 4.55
N TYR A 158 -3.07 25.77 3.57
CA TYR A 158 -2.98 26.53 2.32
C TYR A 158 -4.24 26.45 1.45
N LEU A 159 -4.96 25.33 1.47
CA LEU A 159 -6.16 25.10 0.65
C LEU A 159 -7.46 25.53 1.35
N GLU A 160 -7.39 25.98 2.60
CA GLU A 160 -8.57 26.34 3.40
C GLU A 160 -9.45 27.39 2.68
N GLY A 161 -10.75 27.11 2.60
CA GLY A 161 -11.73 27.99 1.96
C GLY A 161 -11.84 27.86 0.44
N PHE A 162 -11.08 26.96 -0.19
CA PHE A 162 -11.13 26.72 -1.64
C PHE A 162 -11.71 25.34 -1.98
N PRO A 163 -12.12 25.07 -3.24
CA PRO A 163 -12.69 23.79 -3.63
C PRO A 163 -11.80 22.56 -3.39
N LEU A 164 -10.47 22.75 -3.32
CA LEU A 164 -9.50 21.70 -2.98
C LEU A 164 -9.29 21.50 -1.46
N ALA A 165 -10.01 22.23 -0.60
CA ALA A 165 -9.90 22.09 0.86
C ALA A 165 -10.15 20.63 1.30
N GLY A 166 -9.34 20.14 2.25
CA GLY A 166 -9.43 18.78 2.78
C GLY A 166 -8.68 17.71 1.96
N HIS A 167 -8.13 18.06 0.78
CA HIS A 167 -7.38 17.11 -0.05
C HIS A 167 -5.86 17.09 0.21
N GLY A 168 -5.38 17.73 1.30
CA GLY A 168 -3.95 17.79 1.63
C GLY A 168 -3.28 16.43 1.77
N GLU A 169 -3.97 15.44 2.35
CA GLU A 169 -3.46 14.07 2.46
C GLU A 169 -3.25 13.44 1.09
N THR A 170 -4.20 13.60 0.17
CA THR A 170 -4.08 13.08 -1.19
C THR A 170 -2.88 13.68 -1.93
N PHE A 171 -2.64 14.98 -1.77
CA PHE A 171 -1.43 15.63 -2.32
C PHE A 171 -0.16 15.07 -1.69
N ALA A 172 -0.11 14.92 -0.37
CA ALA A 172 1.07 14.43 0.33
C ALA A 172 1.39 12.97 -0.04
N ILE A 173 0.38 12.10 -0.09
CA ILE A 173 0.54 10.71 -0.54
C ILE A 173 1.05 10.67 -1.98
N ALA A 174 0.43 11.43 -2.89
CA ALA A 174 0.84 11.44 -4.28
C ALA A 174 2.27 11.97 -4.47
N ALA A 175 2.66 13.00 -3.71
CA ALA A 175 4.00 13.57 -3.73
C ALA A 175 5.05 12.57 -3.24
N TRP A 176 4.75 11.84 -2.16
CA TRP A 176 5.57 10.74 -1.67
C TRP A 176 5.76 9.66 -2.73
N GLU A 177 4.66 9.10 -3.24
CA GLU A 177 4.68 7.97 -4.18
C GLU A 177 5.41 8.28 -5.49
N ASN A 178 5.44 9.55 -5.91
CA ASN A 178 6.06 9.96 -7.17
C ASN A 178 7.42 10.66 -6.99
N GLY A 179 7.84 10.94 -5.76
CA GLY A 179 9.08 11.64 -5.45
C GLY A 179 9.12 13.08 -5.96
N VAL A 180 8.02 13.81 -5.75
CA VAL A 180 7.83 15.19 -6.20
C VAL A 180 7.73 16.12 -5.00
N ASP A 181 8.18 17.36 -5.14
CA ASP A 181 7.98 18.39 -4.11
C ASP A 181 6.48 18.57 -3.80
N PRO A 182 6.04 18.30 -2.55
CA PRO A 182 4.62 18.31 -2.16
C PRO A 182 3.96 19.69 -2.32
N ARG A 183 4.73 20.76 -2.37
CA ARG A 183 4.22 22.14 -2.56
C ARG A 183 3.85 22.43 -4.00
N TRP A 184 4.44 21.72 -4.96
CA TRP A 184 4.42 22.12 -6.36
C TRP A 184 3.04 21.99 -6.99
N SER A 185 2.39 20.84 -6.85
CA SER A 185 1.05 20.61 -7.42
C SER A 185 -0.03 21.50 -6.79
N PRO A 186 -0.10 21.67 -5.45
CA PRO A 186 -1.00 22.66 -4.83
C PRO A 186 -0.72 24.10 -5.28
N ALA A 187 0.56 24.50 -5.40
CA ALA A 187 0.92 25.83 -5.86
C ALA A 187 0.44 26.10 -7.29
N ILE A 188 0.66 25.16 -8.22
CA ILE A 188 0.16 25.28 -9.60
C ILE A 188 -1.36 25.43 -9.60
N SER A 189 -2.09 24.68 -8.75
CA SER A 189 -3.55 24.78 -8.70
C SER A 189 -4.04 26.20 -8.37
N ASN A 190 -3.27 26.97 -7.59
CA ASN A 190 -3.57 28.37 -7.35
C ASN A 190 -3.29 29.24 -8.57
N THR A 191 -2.11 29.10 -9.17
CA THR A 191 -1.71 29.84 -10.36
C THR A 191 -2.69 29.65 -11.53
N GLU A 192 -3.21 28.43 -11.69
CA GLU A 192 -4.05 28.05 -12.84
C GLU A 192 -5.55 28.24 -12.61
N SER A 193 -6.04 28.08 -11.39
CA SER A 193 -7.49 28.05 -11.13
C SER A 193 -7.91 28.61 -9.78
N THR A 194 -7.03 29.31 -9.05
CA THR A 194 -7.32 29.75 -7.67
C THR A 194 -7.76 28.57 -6.81
N ARG A 195 -6.93 27.51 -6.76
CA ARG A 195 -7.13 26.29 -5.96
C ARG A 195 -8.44 25.55 -6.29
N GLY A 196 -8.77 25.51 -7.59
CA GLY A 196 -9.95 24.82 -8.10
C GLY A 196 -11.21 25.70 -8.23
N SER A 197 -11.15 27.00 -7.91
CA SER A 197 -12.30 27.92 -8.01
C SER A 197 -12.71 28.23 -9.45
N VAL A 198 -11.73 28.31 -10.35
CA VAL A 198 -11.94 28.66 -11.76
C VAL A 198 -11.33 27.58 -12.64
N CYS A 199 -12.01 26.44 -12.73
CA CYS A 199 -11.56 25.32 -13.54
C CYS A 199 -12.05 25.42 -14.99
N PHE A 200 -11.17 25.10 -15.94
CA PHE A 200 -11.54 24.97 -17.36
C PHE A 200 -12.44 23.75 -17.62
N SER A 201 -12.30 22.70 -16.84
CA SER A 201 -13.06 21.45 -16.95
C SER A 201 -13.30 20.83 -15.58
N PRO A 202 -14.28 19.92 -15.42
CA PRO A 202 -14.59 19.30 -14.14
C PRO A 202 -13.36 18.68 -13.46
N HIS A 203 -13.12 19.09 -12.22
CA HIS A 203 -11.99 18.68 -11.37
C HIS A 203 -10.60 18.91 -12.01
N ASN A 204 -10.46 19.87 -12.92
CA ASN A 204 -9.18 20.23 -13.54
C ASN A 204 -8.67 21.58 -13.04
N ALA A 205 -7.98 21.55 -11.89
CA ALA A 205 -7.44 22.74 -11.25
C ALA A 205 -6.12 23.24 -11.88
N TRP A 206 -5.54 22.51 -12.83
CA TRP A 206 -4.20 22.78 -13.38
C TRP A 206 -4.21 23.09 -14.88
N GLY A 207 -5.38 23.10 -15.54
CA GLY A 207 -5.46 23.22 -16.99
C GLY A 207 -4.84 22.03 -17.73
N TRP A 208 -4.70 20.88 -17.07
CA TRP A 208 -3.89 19.77 -17.56
C TRP A 208 -4.63 18.95 -18.62
N GLY A 209 -4.02 18.82 -19.81
CA GLY A 209 -4.34 17.79 -20.80
C GLY A 209 -5.75 17.81 -21.41
N GLN A 210 -6.45 18.95 -21.52
CA GLN A 210 -7.86 19.03 -21.97
C GLN A 210 -8.77 17.99 -21.28
N SER A 211 -8.40 17.60 -20.06
CA SER A 211 -8.97 16.46 -19.36
C SER A 211 -10.02 16.93 -18.35
N ALA A 212 -10.95 16.02 -18.05
CA ALA A 212 -11.88 16.13 -16.94
C ALA A 212 -11.76 14.87 -16.08
N TRP A 213 -11.94 15.01 -14.78
CA TRP A 213 -11.87 13.90 -13.83
C TRP A 213 -13.17 13.73 -13.04
N PRO A 214 -13.46 12.51 -12.57
CA PRO A 214 -14.66 12.25 -11.79
C PRO A 214 -14.64 12.87 -10.39
N ASN A 215 -13.45 13.10 -9.81
CA ASN A 215 -13.27 13.70 -8.49
C ASN A 215 -11.85 14.29 -8.36
N TRP A 216 -11.67 15.15 -7.35
CA TRP A 216 -10.39 15.79 -7.03
C TRP A 216 -9.27 14.80 -6.77
N ASP A 217 -9.51 13.75 -5.99
CA ASP A 217 -8.44 12.82 -5.60
C ASP A 217 -7.81 12.10 -6.80
N THR A 218 -8.64 11.74 -7.77
CA THR A 218 -8.18 11.13 -9.02
C THR A 218 -7.37 12.12 -9.85
N ALA A 219 -7.84 13.37 -9.92
CA ALA A 219 -7.17 14.44 -10.64
C ALA A 219 -5.81 14.78 -10.01
N ILE A 220 -5.73 14.88 -8.68
CA ILE A 220 -4.51 15.15 -7.91
C ILE A 220 -3.46 14.08 -8.19
N ARG A 221 -3.81 12.80 -8.01
CA ARG A 221 -2.89 11.68 -8.25
C ARG A 221 -2.39 11.66 -9.70
N ALA A 222 -3.28 11.90 -10.67
CA ALA A 222 -2.92 11.96 -12.08
C ALA A 222 -1.97 13.14 -12.39
N HIS A 223 -2.25 14.33 -11.85
CA HIS A 223 -1.43 15.51 -12.08
C HIS A 223 -0.03 15.36 -11.45
N VAL A 224 0.05 14.93 -10.19
CA VAL A 224 1.34 14.75 -9.50
C VAL A 224 2.20 13.70 -10.19
N LYS A 225 1.60 12.58 -10.62
CA LYS A 225 2.30 11.58 -11.44
C LYS A 225 2.80 12.18 -12.76
N GLY A 226 1.96 12.96 -13.45
CA GLY A 226 2.35 13.65 -14.67
C GLY A 226 3.51 14.63 -14.49
N LEU A 227 3.58 15.32 -13.34
CA LEU A 227 4.71 16.19 -13.00
C LEU A 227 6.01 15.39 -12.89
N ALA A 228 5.99 14.27 -12.16
CA ALA A 228 7.16 13.40 -12.02
C ALA A 228 7.65 12.88 -13.37
N ASP A 229 6.73 12.34 -14.17
CA ASP A 229 7.03 11.69 -15.45
C ASP A 229 7.60 12.67 -16.49
N VAL A 230 7.11 13.92 -16.50
CA VAL A 230 7.37 14.88 -17.59
C VAL A 230 8.40 15.96 -17.23
N TYR A 231 8.54 16.28 -15.94
CA TYR A 231 9.28 17.45 -15.46
C TYR A 231 10.27 17.16 -14.32
N GLY A 232 10.07 16.09 -13.53
CA GLY A 232 10.99 15.64 -12.48
C GLY A 232 10.58 16.09 -11.06
N TYR A 233 11.58 16.41 -10.22
CA TYR A 233 11.40 16.61 -8.78
C TYR A 233 10.59 17.86 -8.39
N THR A 234 10.89 19.03 -8.97
CA THR A 234 10.28 20.31 -8.58
C THR A 234 10.28 21.31 -9.74
N ILE A 235 9.68 22.48 -9.50
CA ILE A 235 9.61 23.57 -10.48
C ILE A 235 11.01 24.01 -10.91
N SER A 236 11.18 24.32 -12.20
CA SER A 236 12.34 25.04 -12.71
C SER A 236 11.87 26.04 -13.76
N TYR A 237 12.70 27.03 -14.06
CA TYR A 237 12.39 27.99 -15.11
C TYR A 237 12.20 27.32 -16.49
N ALA A 238 13.02 26.32 -16.81
CA ALA A 238 12.86 25.52 -18.02
C ALA A 238 11.56 24.69 -18.03
N ASN A 239 11.15 24.15 -16.88
CA ASN A 239 9.88 23.43 -16.76
C ASN A 239 8.69 24.39 -16.95
N ALA A 240 8.79 25.63 -16.44
CA ALA A 240 7.77 26.66 -16.68
C ALA A 240 7.64 27.04 -18.17
N MET A 241 8.75 27.16 -18.90
CA MET A 241 8.73 27.39 -20.35
C MET A 241 7.98 26.29 -21.12
N LYS A 242 8.08 25.04 -20.63
CA LYS A 242 7.38 23.89 -21.23
C LYS A 242 5.91 23.83 -20.80
N TYR A 243 5.61 24.18 -19.55
CA TYR A 243 4.26 24.11 -18.99
C TYR A 243 3.36 25.25 -19.50
N CYS A 244 3.84 26.49 -19.47
CA CYS A 244 3.09 27.69 -19.85
C CYS A 244 3.88 28.60 -20.82
N PRO A 245 4.14 28.16 -22.08
CA PRO A 245 5.01 28.89 -23.02
C PRO A 245 4.67 30.37 -23.29
N PRO A 246 3.39 30.81 -23.30
CA PRO A 246 3.08 32.22 -23.56
C PRO A 246 3.37 33.18 -22.40
N ASN A 247 3.44 32.68 -21.15
CA ASN A 247 3.51 33.52 -19.95
C ASN A 247 4.42 32.91 -18.84
N TYR A 248 5.41 32.12 -19.24
CA TYR A 248 6.21 31.28 -18.33
C TYR A 248 6.95 32.08 -17.25
N ASP A 249 7.36 33.32 -17.53
CA ASP A 249 8.05 34.18 -16.57
C ASP A 249 7.17 34.50 -15.35
N ASN A 250 5.97 35.03 -15.62
CA ASN A 250 5.01 35.35 -14.56
C ASN A 250 4.55 34.07 -13.88
N TRP A 251 4.24 33.03 -14.66
CA TRP A 251 3.80 31.75 -14.13
C TRP A 251 4.82 31.12 -13.18
N TYR A 252 6.10 31.13 -13.55
CA TYR A 252 7.19 30.61 -12.72
C TYR A 252 7.29 31.36 -11.41
N ARG A 253 7.34 32.71 -11.48
CA ARG A 253 7.42 33.58 -10.30
C ARG A 253 6.23 33.36 -9.37
N ASP A 254 5.02 33.36 -9.92
CA ASP A 254 3.79 33.31 -9.14
C ASP A 254 3.64 31.93 -8.48
N THR A 255 3.91 30.85 -9.23
CA THR A 255 3.91 29.48 -8.66
C THR A 255 4.98 29.31 -7.59
N LEU A 256 6.18 29.87 -7.79
CA LEU A 256 7.24 29.81 -6.80
C LEU A 256 6.86 30.56 -5.51
N ASN A 257 6.21 31.70 -5.64
CA ASN A 257 5.69 32.47 -4.51
C ASN A 257 4.61 31.69 -3.74
N GLU A 258 3.73 30.97 -4.43
CA GLU A 258 2.75 30.09 -3.78
C GLU A 258 3.41 28.90 -3.08
N MET A 259 4.44 28.29 -3.67
CA MET A 259 5.20 27.22 -3.00
C MET A 259 5.83 27.69 -1.69
N ALA A 260 6.24 28.96 -1.59
CA ALA A 260 6.83 29.52 -0.38
C ALA A 260 5.82 29.76 0.76
N LYS A 261 4.51 29.73 0.48
CA LYS A 261 3.43 29.91 1.47
C LYS A 261 2.98 28.60 2.11
N ILE A 262 3.39 27.47 1.54
CA ILE A 262 3.09 26.10 2.02
C ILE A 262 4.25 25.60 2.87
#